data_AF-A0A3M1AIP2-F1
#
_entry.id   AF-A0A3M1AIP2-F1
#
_cell.length_a   1.000
_cell.length_b   1.000
_cell.length_c   1.000
_cell.angle_alpha   90.00
_cell.angle_beta   90.00
_cell.angle_gamma   90.00
#
_symmetry.space_group_name_H-M   'P 1'
#
loop_
_entity.id
_entity.type
_entity.pdbx_description
1 polymer ?
#
loop_
_entity_poly.entity_id
_entity_poly.type
_entity_poly.pdbx_seq_one_letter_code
_entity_poly.pdbx_strand_id
1 'polypeptide(L)'
;FRNRVVYVAESINGEVSILDDLDRVTTFFTGLRPPLLGLTLDLTARNLYVAERDRISRINLETKERTTFISGLDTPAGLVFGKDGFLYITVNDDSTEKKTVLRADSDGETTVFAVGISDPFDITFRTNHDFPLYTVDRAFSRINEINSIGIVSILPAVGLDEPPGVAFCCPSPADMDGDGIDNEVDNCPETPNELQMDNDSDGVGDACDNCPFVANNSDTDPQTDTDSDGVGDACDNCIDTPNPEQLDPDHDGLGNACDNCDDVANNSDTDPQTDTDSDGVGDACDNCPEVSNPDQGDQDNDGQGDRCTDRDGDGFTQDVDCNDDDPNVNPDADDAPGGSDDNCDGSPCSVLPRMPGIPPALSLLFMAGLS
;
A
#
# COMPACT_ATOMS: atom_id res chain seq x y z
N PHE A 1 22.53 -14.11 7.47
CA PHE A 1 22.17 -15.41 8.07
C PHE A 1 22.35 -15.40 9.59
N ARG A 2 21.34 -14.95 10.35
CA ARG A 2 21.20 -15.16 11.81
C ARG A 2 19.79 -15.77 12.01
N ASN A 3 19.55 -16.60 13.02
CA ASN A 3 18.31 -17.38 13.24
C ASN A 3 18.12 -18.65 12.36
N ARG A 4 19.16 -19.44 12.14
CA ARG A 4 19.08 -20.77 11.51
C ARG A 4 18.82 -21.84 12.57
N VAL A 5 17.71 -22.56 12.41
CA VAL A 5 17.41 -23.82 13.10
C VAL A 5 17.31 -24.88 12.02
N VAL A 6 18.22 -25.85 12.01
CA VAL A 6 18.21 -26.96 11.04
C VAL A 6 17.72 -28.22 11.74
N TYR A 7 16.72 -28.87 11.17
CA TYR A 7 16.24 -30.17 11.63
C TYR A 7 16.92 -31.29 10.85
N VAL A 8 17.39 -32.31 11.57
CA VAL A 8 18.11 -33.44 10.99
C VAL A 8 17.43 -34.72 11.44
N ALA A 9 16.88 -35.49 10.49
CA ALA A 9 16.38 -36.83 10.76
C ALA A 9 17.54 -37.82 10.84
N GLU A 10 17.78 -38.38 12.03
CA GLU A 10 18.83 -39.36 12.24
C GLU A 10 18.34 -40.75 11.85
N SER A 11 18.74 -41.18 10.65
CA SER A 11 18.20 -42.36 9.99
C SER A 11 18.15 -43.60 10.88
N ILE A 12 19.19 -43.87 11.66
CA ILE A 12 19.31 -45.13 12.44
C ILE A 12 18.74 -45.01 13.85
N ASN A 13 18.88 -43.86 14.50
CA ASN A 13 18.55 -43.70 15.93
C ASN A 13 17.06 -43.45 16.16
N GLY A 14 16.31 -43.08 15.13
CA GLY A 14 14.88 -42.77 15.28
C GLY A 14 14.67 -41.45 16.02
N GLU A 15 15.60 -40.52 15.83
CA GLU A 15 15.64 -39.21 16.47
C GLU A 15 15.62 -38.10 15.41
N VAL A 16 15.07 -36.95 15.79
CA VAL A 16 15.28 -35.70 15.07
C VAL A 16 16.11 -34.80 15.96
N SER A 17 17.21 -34.31 15.42
CA SER A 17 18.11 -33.37 16.08
C SER A 17 17.94 -31.97 15.49
N ILE A 18 18.21 -30.96 16.30
CA ILE A 18 18.33 -29.56 15.89
C ILE A 18 19.81 -29.17 15.91
N LEU A 19 20.25 -28.49 14.86
CA LEU A 19 21.46 -27.67 14.85
C LEU A 19 21.05 -26.20 14.99
N ASP A 20 21.51 -25.54 16.06
CA ASP A 20 21.26 -24.11 16.30
C ASP A 20 22.32 -23.19 15.64
N ASP A 21 22.12 -21.88 15.76
CA ASP A 21 23.04 -20.84 15.26
C ASP A 21 24.44 -20.86 15.88
N LEU A 22 24.64 -21.61 16.95
CA LEU A 22 25.93 -21.79 17.63
C LEU A 22 26.54 -23.15 17.30
N ASP A 23 26.05 -23.80 16.24
CA ASP A 23 26.42 -25.13 15.77
C ASP A 23 26.25 -26.22 16.84
N ARG A 24 25.33 -26.03 17.78
CA ARG A 24 25.04 -27.01 18.84
C ARG A 24 23.99 -27.98 18.36
N VAL A 25 24.31 -29.27 18.49
CA VAL A 25 23.36 -30.35 18.22
C VAL A 25 22.59 -30.68 19.50
N THR A 26 21.28 -30.60 19.43
CA THR A 26 20.37 -30.99 20.52
C THR A 26 19.26 -31.90 20.01
N THR A 27 18.86 -32.88 20.79
CA THR A 27 17.75 -33.76 20.41
C THR A 27 16.42 -33.00 20.51
N PHE A 28 15.67 -32.94 19.41
CA PHE A 28 14.34 -32.33 19.34
C PHE A 28 13.23 -33.35 19.62
N PHE A 29 13.34 -34.56 19.07
CA PHE A 29 12.33 -35.60 19.22
C PHE A 29 12.95 -37.00 19.13
N THR A 30 12.41 -37.97 19.85
CA THR A 30 12.87 -39.37 19.87
C THR A 30 11.69 -40.35 19.76
N GLY A 31 11.98 -41.62 19.52
CA GLY A 31 10.95 -42.67 19.47
C GLY A 31 10.25 -42.81 18.12
N LEU A 32 10.88 -42.33 17.04
CA LEU A 32 10.48 -42.63 15.67
C LEU A 32 10.98 -44.03 15.27
N ARG A 33 10.45 -44.56 14.17
CA ARG A 33 10.73 -45.89 13.63
C ARG A 33 11.72 -45.80 12.45
N PRO A 34 13.01 -46.12 12.67
CA PRO A 34 14.04 -46.14 11.62
C PRO A 34 13.72 -47.08 10.45
N PRO A 35 14.31 -46.93 9.25
CA PRO A 35 15.13 -45.80 8.88
C PRO A 35 14.28 -44.55 8.71
N LEU A 36 14.82 -43.40 9.12
CA LEU A 36 14.27 -42.10 8.75
C LEU A 36 14.91 -41.70 7.41
N LEU A 37 14.11 -41.54 6.36
CA LEU A 37 14.60 -41.35 4.99
C LEU A 37 14.22 -40.00 4.39
N GLY A 38 13.32 -39.26 5.02
CA GLY A 38 12.95 -37.92 4.58
C GLY A 38 12.31 -37.11 5.69
N LEU A 39 12.38 -35.80 5.52
CA LEU A 39 11.91 -34.82 6.48
C LEU A 39 11.48 -33.58 5.71
N THR A 40 10.36 -32.98 6.10
CA THR A 40 9.93 -31.68 5.58
C THR A 40 9.20 -30.88 6.65
N LEU A 41 9.09 -29.57 6.42
CA LEU A 41 8.47 -28.62 7.34
C LEU A 41 7.28 -27.96 6.65
N ASP A 42 6.19 -27.85 7.40
CA ASP A 42 5.12 -26.91 7.12
C ASP A 42 5.22 -25.79 8.16
N LEU A 43 5.77 -24.65 7.74
CA LEU A 43 5.98 -23.51 8.63
C LEU A 43 4.67 -22.78 8.93
N THR A 44 3.70 -22.84 8.02
CA THR A 44 2.38 -22.22 8.19
C THR A 44 1.62 -22.93 9.31
N ALA A 45 1.58 -24.26 9.28
CA ALA A 45 0.93 -25.06 10.33
C ALA A 45 1.84 -25.39 11.53
N ARG A 46 3.13 -25.00 11.46
CA ARG A 46 4.17 -25.27 12.47
C ARG A 46 4.33 -26.75 12.79
N ASN A 47 4.38 -27.59 11.75
CA ASN A 47 4.53 -29.04 11.87
C ASN A 47 5.78 -29.54 11.14
N LEU A 48 6.43 -30.53 11.74
CA LEU A 48 7.49 -31.34 11.14
C LEU A 48 6.91 -32.67 10.67
N TYR A 49 7.19 -33.03 9.43
CA TYR A 49 6.81 -34.31 8.86
C TYR A 49 8.05 -35.16 8.66
N VAL A 50 8.01 -36.41 9.12
CA VAL A 50 9.14 -37.34 9.05
C VAL A 50 8.70 -38.65 8.41
N ALA A 51 9.38 -39.05 7.35
CA ALA A 51 9.20 -40.35 6.71
C ALA A 51 9.91 -41.41 7.55
N GLU A 52 9.11 -42.18 8.27
CA GLU A 52 9.54 -43.39 8.97
C GLU A 52 9.39 -44.60 8.03
N ARG A 53 9.91 -45.76 8.45
CA ARG A 53 9.88 -46.99 7.64
C ARG A 53 8.51 -47.32 7.00
N ASP A 54 7.41 -47.09 7.71
CA ASP A 54 6.07 -47.56 7.31
C ASP A 54 4.98 -46.46 7.30
N ARG A 55 5.37 -45.21 7.54
CA ARG A 55 4.42 -44.12 7.79
C ARG A 55 5.08 -42.76 7.63
N ILE A 56 4.27 -41.72 7.62
CA ILE A 56 4.71 -40.35 7.85
C ILE A 56 4.16 -39.90 9.20
N SER A 57 5.04 -39.49 10.10
CA SER A 57 4.65 -38.85 11.36
C SER A 57 4.58 -37.34 11.18
N ARG A 58 3.59 -36.72 11.82
CA ARG A 58 3.46 -35.27 11.98
C ARG A 58 3.73 -34.91 13.43
N ILE A 59 4.71 -34.04 13.67
CA ILE A 59 5.15 -33.61 14.99
C ILE A 59 4.96 -32.09 15.07
N ASN A 60 4.17 -31.62 16.02
CA ASN A 60 4.01 -30.20 16.24
C ASN A 60 5.32 -29.59 16.78
N LEU A 61 5.77 -28.49 16.18
CA LEU A 61 7.06 -27.89 16.51
C LEU A 61 7.11 -27.31 17.94
N GLU A 62 5.97 -26.90 18.49
CA GLU A 62 5.87 -26.29 19.81
C GLU A 62 5.55 -27.32 20.89
N THR A 63 4.45 -28.05 20.74
CA THR A 63 3.96 -28.99 21.76
C THR A 63 4.72 -30.31 21.76
N LYS A 64 5.48 -30.60 20.69
CA LYS A 64 6.11 -31.91 20.42
C LYS A 64 5.10 -33.05 20.35
N GLU A 65 3.82 -32.77 20.19
CA GLU A 65 2.81 -33.80 20.02
C GLU A 65 3.01 -34.49 18.66
N ARG A 66 3.11 -35.83 18.70
CA ARG A 66 3.25 -36.67 17.51
C ARG A 66 1.91 -37.32 17.17
N THR A 67 1.52 -37.20 15.91
CA THR A 67 0.40 -37.92 15.30
C THR A 67 0.90 -38.72 14.10
N THR A 68 0.21 -39.80 13.75
CA THR A 68 0.45 -40.48 12.46
C THR A 68 -0.34 -39.72 11.41
N PHE A 69 0.35 -39.18 10.40
CA PHE A 69 -0.28 -38.42 9.32
C PHE A 69 -0.73 -39.35 8.21
N ILE A 70 0.18 -40.22 7.74
CA ILE A 70 -0.11 -41.22 6.71
C ILE A 70 0.40 -42.56 7.21
N SER A 71 -0.40 -43.61 7.07
CA SER A 71 -0.07 -44.97 7.53
C SER A 71 -0.11 -45.96 6.38
N GLY A 72 0.54 -47.12 6.56
CA GLY A 72 0.49 -48.21 5.58
C GLY A 72 1.33 -47.95 4.33
N LEU A 73 2.32 -47.06 4.43
CA LEU A 73 3.36 -46.91 3.42
C LEU A 73 4.41 -48.00 3.62
N ASP A 74 5.20 -48.29 2.59
CA ASP A 74 6.43 -49.06 2.71
C ASP A 74 7.56 -48.22 2.13
N THR A 75 8.59 -47.98 2.93
CA THR A 75 9.78 -47.20 2.53
C THR A 75 9.48 -45.84 1.87
N PRO A 76 8.66 -44.96 2.50
CA PRO A 76 8.60 -43.58 2.10
C PRO A 76 9.94 -42.90 2.34
N ALA A 77 10.36 -42.02 1.43
CA ALA A 77 11.64 -41.33 1.50
C ALA A 77 11.43 -39.82 1.43
N GLY A 78 11.83 -39.18 0.33
CA GLY A 78 11.67 -37.75 0.07
C GLY A 78 10.25 -37.23 0.32
N LEU A 79 10.19 -36.06 0.97
CA LEU A 79 8.97 -35.35 1.32
C LEU A 79 9.09 -33.87 0.93
N VAL A 80 8.08 -33.31 0.25
CA VAL A 80 8.05 -31.87 -0.04
C VAL A 80 6.61 -31.35 -0.09
N PHE A 81 6.38 -30.18 0.48
CA PHE A 81 5.11 -29.46 0.35
C PHE A 81 5.11 -28.58 -0.90
N GLY A 82 4.00 -28.60 -1.66
CA GLY A 82 3.72 -27.58 -2.66
C GLY A 82 3.04 -26.36 -2.03
N LYS A 83 3.06 -25.21 -2.71
CA LYS A 83 2.22 -24.05 -2.36
C LYS A 83 0.73 -24.37 -2.58
N ASP A 84 0.42 -25.40 -3.36
CA ASP A 84 -0.90 -26.01 -3.48
C ASP A 84 -1.43 -26.66 -2.17
N GLY A 85 -0.59 -26.75 -1.14
CA GLY A 85 -0.94 -27.29 0.18
C GLY A 85 -0.88 -28.81 0.28
N PHE A 86 -0.51 -29.51 -0.80
CA PHE A 86 -0.36 -30.96 -0.78
C PHE A 86 1.06 -31.37 -0.39
N LEU A 87 1.16 -32.52 0.28
CA LEU A 87 2.43 -33.19 0.55
C LEU A 87 2.74 -34.20 -0.57
N TYR A 88 3.87 -34.03 -1.22
CA TYR A 88 4.39 -34.95 -2.24
C TYR A 88 5.43 -35.88 -1.63
N ILE A 89 5.33 -37.17 -1.94
CA ILE A 89 6.04 -38.24 -1.23
C ILE A 89 6.61 -39.21 -2.26
N THR A 90 7.91 -39.47 -2.22
CA THR A 90 8.48 -40.60 -2.94
C THR A 90 8.30 -41.88 -2.14
N VAL A 91 7.79 -42.91 -2.80
CA VAL A 91 7.62 -44.24 -2.22
C VAL A 91 8.34 -45.23 -3.10
N ASN A 92 9.27 -45.99 -2.51
CA ASN A 92 9.98 -47.07 -3.16
C ASN A 92 9.65 -48.39 -2.46
N ASP A 93 8.43 -48.89 -2.67
CA ASP A 93 7.96 -50.15 -2.10
C ASP A 93 8.43 -51.33 -2.96
N ASP A 94 9.51 -51.98 -2.53
CA ASP A 94 10.05 -53.19 -3.18
C ASP A 94 9.15 -54.42 -2.97
N SER A 95 8.28 -54.42 -1.95
CA SER A 95 7.42 -55.56 -1.64
C SER A 95 6.23 -55.66 -2.60
N THR A 96 5.73 -54.52 -3.07
CA THR A 96 4.60 -54.44 -4.00
C THR A 96 4.98 -53.93 -5.39
N GLU A 97 6.27 -53.68 -5.63
CA GLU A 97 6.81 -53.01 -6.83
C GLU A 97 6.18 -51.63 -7.09
N LYS A 98 5.59 -51.00 -6.06
CA LYS A 98 4.99 -49.66 -6.17
C LYS A 98 6.08 -48.60 -5.98
N LYS A 99 6.56 -48.11 -7.12
CA LYS A 99 7.57 -47.05 -7.19
C LYS A 99 6.94 -45.81 -7.79
N THR A 100 6.51 -44.92 -6.91
CA THR A 100 5.60 -43.83 -7.26
C THR A 100 5.91 -42.56 -6.50
N VAL A 101 5.47 -41.44 -7.06
CA VAL A 101 5.24 -40.22 -6.27
C VAL A 101 3.77 -40.20 -5.88
N LEU A 102 3.50 -40.15 -4.58
CA LEU A 102 2.17 -39.92 -4.04
C LEU A 102 1.97 -38.43 -3.78
N ARG A 103 0.71 -37.99 -3.83
CA ARG A 103 0.26 -36.69 -3.35
C ARG A 103 -0.77 -36.91 -2.24
N ALA A 104 -0.56 -36.27 -1.10
CA ALA A 104 -1.41 -36.36 0.08
C ALA A 104 -2.05 -35.00 0.42
N ASP A 105 -3.33 -35.02 0.78
CA ASP A 105 -4.04 -33.82 1.24
C ASP A 105 -3.79 -33.50 2.72
N SER A 106 -4.49 -32.49 3.26
CA SER A 106 -4.36 -32.06 4.66
C SER A 106 -4.77 -33.10 5.70
N ASP A 107 -5.55 -34.11 5.30
CA ASP A 107 -6.00 -35.20 6.17
C ASP A 107 -5.11 -36.43 6.06
N GLY A 108 -4.16 -36.45 5.12
CA GLY A 108 -3.26 -37.57 4.86
C GLY A 108 -3.83 -38.61 3.89
N GLU A 109 -4.90 -38.30 3.17
CA GLU A 109 -5.42 -39.17 2.12
C GLU A 109 -4.53 -39.08 0.88
N THR A 110 -4.11 -40.24 0.36
CA THR A 110 -3.09 -40.32 -0.68
C THR A 110 -3.66 -40.69 -2.05
N THR A 111 -3.11 -40.06 -3.09
CA THR A 111 -3.37 -40.39 -4.50
C THR A 111 -2.04 -40.61 -5.22
N VAL A 112 -2.03 -41.49 -6.23
CA VAL A 112 -0.85 -41.66 -7.08
C VAL A 112 -0.75 -40.44 -7.99
N PHE A 113 0.34 -39.67 -7.85
CA PHE A 113 0.59 -38.49 -8.66
C PHE A 113 1.44 -38.81 -9.89
N ALA A 114 2.52 -39.57 -9.72
CA ALA A 114 3.38 -39.97 -10.82
C ALA A 114 3.90 -41.42 -10.68
N VAL A 115 4.17 -42.04 -11.82
CA VAL A 115 4.67 -43.42 -11.96
C VAL A 115 5.80 -43.45 -12.99
N GLY A 116 6.51 -44.59 -13.10
CA GLY A 116 7.56 -44.78 -14.12
C GLY A 116 8.96 -44.36 -13.67
N ILE A 117 9.17 -44.23 -12.36
CA ILE A 117 10.47 -43.98 -11.73
C ILE A 117 10.95 -45.27 -11.06
N SER A 118 12.19 -45.68 -11.30
CA SER A 118 12.66 -47.03 -10.94
C SER A 118 13.22 -47.17 -9.53
N ASP A 119 13.74 -46.10 -8.94
CA ASP A 119 14.11 -46.01 -7.52
C ASP A 119 14.01 -44.55 -7.06
N PRO A 120 12.77 -44.05 -6.81
CA PRO A 120 12.56 -42.70 -6.34
C PRO A 120 13.07 -42.56 -4.90
N PHE A 121 13.96 -41.60 -4.65
CA PHE A 121 14.58 -41.44 -3.32
C PHE A 121 14.31 -40.08 -2.69
N ASP A 122 14.65 -38.99 -3.36
CA ASP A 122 14.42 -37.63 -2.87
C ASP A 122 13.60 -36.81 -3.87
N ILE A 123 12.98 -35.74 -3.39
CA ILE A 123 11.97 -34.96 -4.12
C ILE A 123 12.00 -33.49 -3.73
N THR A 124 11.87 -32.59 -4.70
CA THR A 124 11.85 -31.15 -4.44
C THR A 124 11.13 -30.39 -5.55
N PHE A 125 10.62 -29.20 -5.25
CA PHE A 125 10.10 -28.28 -6.26
C PHE A 125 11.20 -27.35 -6.75
N ARG A 126 11.03 -26.83 -7.98
CA ARG A 126 11.78 -25.64 -8.40
C ARG A 126 11.48 -24.50 -7.42
N THR A 127 12.51 -23.75 -7.04
CA THR A 127 12.34 -22.58 -6.16
C THR A 127 11.25 -21.66 -6.70
N ASN A 128 10.38 -21.20 -5.80
CA ASN A 128 9.24 -20.31 -6.07
C ASN A 128 8.11 -20.83 -6.97
N HIS A 129 8.20 -22.06 -7.50
CA HIS A 129 7.11 -22.63 -8.30
C HIS A 129 6.54 -23.90 -7.67
N ASP A 130 5.27 -24.18 -7.95
CA ASP A 130 4.65 -25.47 -7.64
C ASP A 130 5.03 -26.57 -8.62
N PHE A 131 5.47 -26.23 -9.83
CA PHE A 131 5.90 -27.21 -10.81
C PHE A 131 6.94 -26.58 -11.75
N PRO A 132 7.83 -27.40 -12.33
CA PRO A 132 7.89 -28.85 -12.18
C PRO A 132 8.50 -29.32 -10.85
N LEU A 133 8.14 -30.54 -10.49
CA LEU A 133 8.69 -31.31 -9.38
C LEU A 133 9.86 -32.15 -9.87
N TYR A 134 10.92 -32.26 -9.08
CA TYR A 134 12.11 -33.03 -9.42
C TYR A 134 12.31 -34.15 -8.42
N THR A 135 12.64 -35.34 -8.93
CA THR A 135 12.93 -36.51 -8.11
C THR A 135 14.17 -37.22 -8.62
N VAL A 136 14.95 -37.76 -7.69
CA VAL A 136 16.08 -38.63 -8.04
C VAL A 136 15.58 -40.02 -8.42
N ASP A 137 16.21 -40.63 -9.43
CA ASP A 137 16.07 -42.03 -9.79
C ASP A 137 17.44 -42.71 -9.69
N ARG A 138 17.70 -43.35 -8.55
CA ARG A 138 19.01 -43.92 -8.23
C ARG A 138 19.32 -45.16 -9.08
N ALA A 139 18.30 -45.90 -9.51
CA ALA A 139 18.49 -47.10 -10.35
C ALA A 139 19.16 -46.77 -11.69
N PHE A 140 19.01 -45.53 -12.18
CA PHE A 140 19.60 -45.06 -13.42
C PHE A 140 20.51 -43.85 -13.25
N SER A 141 20.85 -43.47 -12.01
CA SER A 141 21.66 -42.29 -11.70
C SER A 141 21.22 -41.04 -12.46
N ARG A 142 19.94 -40.68 -12.38
CA ARG A 142 19.37 -39.54 -13.12
C ARG A 142 18.36 -38.75 -12.29
N ILE A 143 17.98 -37.58 -12.80
CA ILE A 143 16.88 -36.77 -12.26
C ILE A 143 15.70 -36.84 -13.22
N ASN A 144 14.51 -37.04 -12.68
CA ASN A 144 13.27 -36.90 -13.43
C ASN A 144 12.59 -35.58 -13.06
N GLU A 145 12.01 -34.95 -14.07
CA GLU A 145 11.13 -33.80 -13.97
C GLU A 145 9.68 -34.29 -14.10
N ILE A 146 8.80 -33.81 -13.23
CA ILE A 146 7.40 -34.17 -13.19
C ILE A 146 6.59 -32.88 -13.29
N ASN A 147 5.77 -32.75 -14.32
CA ASN A 147 4.95 -31.56 -14.51
C ASN A 147 3.69 -31.55 -13.60
N SER A 148 2.89 -30.50 -13.71
CA SER A 148 1.69 -30.28 -12.87
C SER A 148 0.59 -31.32 -12.96
N ILE A 149 0.64 -32.22 -13.96
CA ILE A 149 -0.33 -33.30 -14.14
C ILE A 149 0.29 -34.69 -13.94
N GLY A 150 1.52 -34.77 -13.42
CA GLY A 150 2.17 -36.04 -13.06
C GLY A 150 2.91 -36.74 -14.21
N ILE A 151 3.12 -36.08 -15.34
CA ILE A 151 3.90 -36.65 -16.46
C ILE A 151 5.38 -36.53 -16.14
N VAL A 152 6.08 -37.67 -16.24
CA VAL A 152 7.52 -37.80 -15.95
C VAL A 152 8.34 -37.63 -17.23
N SER A 153 9.31 -36.74 -17.20
CA SER A 153 10.35 -36.51 -18.21
C SER A 153 11.72 -36.69 -17.59
N ILE A 154 12.73 -37.06 -18.40
CA ILE A 154 14.10 -37.20 -17.91
C ILE A 154 14.82 -35.88 -18.15
N LEU A 155 15.40 -35.30 -17.10
CA LEU A 155 16.32 -34.18 -17.27
C LEU A 155 17.61 -34.67 -17.95
N PRO A 156 18.13 -33.98 -18.98
CA PRO A 156 19.36 -34.33 -19.65
C PRO A 156 20.59 -33.96 -18.80
N ALA A 157 20.71 -34.55 -17.62
CA ALA A 157 21.90 -34.48 -16.77
C ALA A 157 22.85 -35.63 -17.11
N VAL A 158 24.15 -35.35 -17.15
CA VAL A 158 25.21 -36.35 -17.39
C VAL A 158 26.21 -36.36 -16.25
N GLY A 159 26.80 -37.54 -15.97
CA GLY A 159 27.86 -37.67 -14.96
C GLY A 159 27.40 -37.81 -13.52
N LEU A 160 26.11 -38.05 -13.28
CA LEU A 160 25.58 -38.41 -11.97
C LEU A 160 25.90 -39.88 -11.64
N ASP A 161 26.10 -40.17 -10.35
CA ASP A 161 26.35 -41.51 -9.83
C ASP A 161 25.60 -41.66 -8.50
N GLU A 162 24.54 -42.48 -8.48
CA GLU A 162 23.64 -42.73 -7.35
C GLU A 162 23.35 -41.49 -6.47
N PRO A 163 22.69 -40.44 -7.02
CA PRO A 163 22.48 -39.22 -6.26
C PRO A 163 21.64 -39.51 -5.00
N PRO A 164 22.07 -39.08 -3.81
CA PRO A 164 21.32 -39.32 -2.58
C PRO A 164 20.21 -38.27 -2.36
N GLY A 165 20.18 -37.19 -3.15
CA GLY A 165 19.24 -36.10 -2.96
C GLY A 165 19.22 -35.12 -4.11
N VAL A 166 18.19 -34.26 -4.12
CA VAL A 166 18.04 -33.12 -5.04
C VAL A 166 17.57 -31.92 -4.25
N ALA A 167 18.24 -30.78 -4.44
CA ALA A 167 17.83 -29.53 -3.83
C ALA A 167 18.03 -28.41 -4.84
N PHE A 168 17.05 -27.52 -4.95
CA PHE A 168 17.28 -26.22 -5.57
C PHE A 168 17.90 -25.30 -4.52
N CYS A 169 18.83 -24.47 -4.96
CA CYS A 169 19.29 -23.38 -4.13
C CYS A 169 18.11 -22.41 -3.87
N CYS A 170 18.26 -21.54 -2.86
CA CYS A 170 17.44 -20.33 -2.68
C CYS A 170 17.25 -19.59 -4.02
N PRO A 171 16.32 -18.61 -4.11
CA PRO A 171 16.31 -17.68 -5.23
C PRO A 171 17.75 -17.27 -5.47
N SER A 172 18.16 -17.31 -6.73
CA SER A 172 19.49 -16.85 -7.08
C SER A 172 19.66 -15.48 -6.39
N PRO A 173 20.85 -15.10 -5.90
CA PRO A 173 21.11 -13.68 -5.61
C PRO A 173 20.73 -12.76 -6.79
N ALA A 174 20.54 -13.34 -7.98
CA ALA A 174 20.02 -12.72 -9.18
C ALA A 174 18.48 -12.72 -9.31
N ASP A 175 17.66 -13.22 -8.39
CA ASP A 175 16.17 -13.18 -8.45
C ASP A 175 15.69 -12.88 -7.02
N MET A 176 15.54 -11.59 -6.70
CA MET A 176 15.38 -11.13 -5.32
C MET A 176 13.95 -11.28 -4.81
N ASP A 177 12.96 -11.12 -5.69
CA ASP A 177 11.54 -11.16 -5.35
C ASP A 177 10.90 -12.54 -5.58
N GLY A 178 11.57 -13.41 -6.32
CA GLY A 178 11.21 -14.80 -6.51
C GLY A 178 10.13 -15.02 -7.56
N ASP A 179 9.95 -14.11 -8.51
CA ASP A 179 8.97 -14.26 -9.59
C ASP A 179 9.48 -15.13 -10.77
N GLY A 180 10.77 -15.47 -10.75
CA GLY A 180 11.42 -16.33 -11.74
C GLY A 180 12.08 -15.58 -12.90
N ILE A 181 12.13 -14.26 -12.85
CA ILE A 181 12.92 -13.38 -13.71
C ILE A 181 14.21 -12.99 -12.95
N ASP A 182 15.34 -12.93 -13.66
CA ASP A 182 16.59 -12.50 -13.01
C ASP A 182 16.62 -10.96 -12.93
N ASN A 183 16.98 -10.37 -11.78
CA ASN A 183 17.18 -8.95 -11.46
C ASN A 183 17.87 -8.11 -12.56
N GLU A 184 18.74 -8.71 -13.38
CA GLU A 184 19.42 -7.98 -14.47
C GLU A 184 18.51 -7.70 -15.68
N VAL A 185 17.42 -8.46 -15.81
CA VAL A 185 16.41 -8.37 -16.88
C VAL A 185 15.00 -8.12 -16.37
N ASP A 186 14.84 -8.05 -15.05
CA ASP A 186 13.59 -7.76 -14.35
C ASP A 186 13.36 -6.25 -14.27
N ASN A 187 12.22 -5.77 -14.77
CA ASN A 187 11.83 -4.37 -14.66
C ASN A 187 11.18 -4.00 -13.30
N CYS A 188 10.98 -4.98 -12.40
CA CYS A 188 10.64 -4.77 -10.98
C CYS A 188 11.40 -5.72 -10.03
N PRO A 189 12.74 -5.61 -9.88
CA PRO A 189 13.57 -6.61 -9.16
C PRO A 189 13.19 -6.92 -7.70
N GLU A 190 12.36 -6.10 -7.07
CA GLU A 190 11.91 -6.28 -5.68
C GLU A 190 10.40 -6.57 -5.55
N THR A 191 9.65 -6.59 -6.67
CA THR A 191 8.19 -6.71 -6.69
C THR A 191 7.74 -7.72 -7.76
N PRO A 192 7.20 -8.89 -7.36
CA PRO A 192 6.92 -9.97 -8.30
C PRO A 192 6.00 -9.57 -9.44
N ASN A 193 6.48 -9.68 -10.68
CA ASN A 193 5.76 -9.27 -11.88
C ASN A 193 6.09 -10.15 -13.09
N GLU A 194 5.73 -11.44 -13.00
CA GLU A 194 6.02 -12.48 -14.02
C GLU A 194 5.67 -12.10 -15.49
N LEU A 195 4.75 -11.15 -15.69
CA LEU A 195 4.33 -10.67 -17.01
C LEU A 195 5.19 -9.53 -17.57
N GLN A 196 6.03 -8.89 -16.75
CA GLN A 196 6.97 -7.83 -17.12
C GLN A 196 6.30 -6.73 -17.99
N MET A 197 5.09 -6.32 -17.58
CA MET A 197 4.37 -5.23 -18.25
C MET A 197 5.04 -3.89 -17.94
N ASP A 198 5.12 -3.04 -18.96
CA ASP A 198 5.76 -1.72 -18.95
C ASP A 198 5.05 -0.91 -20.04
N ASN A 199 4.00 -0.18 -19.67
CA ASN A 199 3.08 0.46 -20.61
C ASN A 199 3.66 1.71 -21.27
N ASP A 200 4.49 2.47 -20.56
CA ASP A 200 5.11 3.70 -21.07
C ASP A 200 6.53 3.51 -21.62
N SER A 201 7.09 2.30 -21.45
CA SER A 201 8.41 1.90 -21.94
C SER A 201 9.56 2.69 -21.31
N ASP A 202 9.43 3.07 -20.04
CA ASP A 202 10.48 3.77 -19.30
C ASP A 202 11.48 2.82 -18.60
N GLY A 203 11.18 1.52 -18.60
CA GLY A 203 12.02 0.46 -18.05
C GLY A 203 11.74 0.09 -16.60
N VAL A 204 10.76 0.74 -15.95
CA VAL A 204 10.14 0.30 -14.69
C VAL A 204 8.87 -0.46 -15.04
N GLY A 205 8.62 -1.59 -14.37
CA GLY A 205 7.42 -2.36 -14.65
C GLY A 205 6.17 -1.78 -13.98
N ASP A 206 5.00 -1.93 -14.62
CA ASP A 206 3.71 -1.44 -14.11
C ASP A 206 3.41 -1.85 -12.65
N ALA A 207 4.01 -2.94 -12.17
CA ALA A 207 3.82 -3.47 -10.82
C ALA A 207 4.54 -2.65 -9.73
N CYS A 208 5.58 -1.91 -10.11
CA CYS A 208 6.43 -1.12 -9.23
C CYS A 208 6.62 0.33 -9.71
N ASP A 209 5.87 0.74 -10.74
CA ASP A 209 5.86 2.07 -11.32
C ASP A 209 4.75 2.91 -10.65
N ASN A 210 5.11 4.07 -10.11
CA ASN A 210 4.16 5.03 -9.51
C ASN A 210 3.48 5.94 -10.55
N CYS A 211 3.86 5.84 -11.83
CA CYS A 211 3.20 6.44 -12.98
C CYS A 211 3.11 5.49 -14.18
N PRO A 212 2.31 4.39 -14.14
CA PRO A 212 2.30 3.32 -15.16
C PRO A 212 2.01 3.71 -16.62
N PHE A 213 1.69 4.98 -16.90
CA PHE A 213 1.37 5.49 -18.22
C PHE A 213 2.19 6.75 -18.59
N VAL A 214 3.11 7.19 -17.73
CA VAL A 214 3.89 8.42 -17.89
C VAL A 214 5.33 8.18 -17.47
N ALA A 215 6.21 8.08 -18.47
CA ALA A 215 7.61 7.75 -18.25
C ALA A 215 8.30 8.71 -17.25
N ASN A 216 8.77 8.15 -16.14
CA ASN A 216 9.35 8.87 -15.01
C ASN A 216 10.51 8.07 -14.37
N ASN A 217 11.34 7.45 -15.21
CA ASN A 217 12.59 6.79 -14.83
C ASN A 217 13.83 7.52 -15.41
N SER A 218 13.92 8.83 -15.19
CA SER A 218 15.02 9.68 -15.66
C SER A 218 15.95 10.14 -14.52
N ASP A 219 17.15 10.62 -14.85
CA ASP A 219 18.09 11.18 -13.85
C ASP A 219 17.48 12.34 -13.02
N THR A 220 16.48 13.03 -13.57
CA THR A 220 15.78 14.16 -12.94
C THR A 220 14.49 13.78 -12.25
N ASP A 221 14.00 12.57 -12.50
CA ASP A 221 12.76 12.05 -11.98
C ASP A 221 12.86 10.52 -11.97
N PRO A 222 13.44 9.93 -10.91
CA PRO A 222 13.60 8.49 -10.77
C PRO A 222 12.46 7.95 -9.90
N GLN A 223 11.23 7.99 -10.43
CA GLN A 223 10.01 7.57 -9.73
C GLN A 223 9.79 8.43 -8.48
N THR A 224 9.88 9.74 -8.63
CA THR A 224 9.70 10.69 -7.51
C THR A 224 8.24 10.70 -7.07
N ASP A 225 8.00 10.78 -5.77
CA ASP A 225 6.68 10.91 -5.13
C ASP A 225 6.87 11.82 -3.91
N THR A 226 6.60 13.11 -4.10
CA THR A 226 6.95 14.18 -3.15
C THR A 226 6.09 14.15 -1.90
N ASP A 227 4.82 13.80 -2.02
CA ASP A 227 3.86 13.81 -0.93
C ASP A 227 3.55 12.41 -0.35
N SER A 228 4.10 11.36 -0.97
CA SER A 228 4.01 9.96 -0.56
C SER A 228 2.60 9.39 -0.59
N ASP A 229 1.79 9.80 -1.56
CA ASP A 229 0.42 9.32 -1.75
C ASP A 229 0.33 8.05 -2.62
N GLY A 230 1.43 7.70 -3.31
CA GLY A 230 1.56 6.54 -4.19
C GLY A 230 1.42 6.84 -5.69
N VAL A 231 1.21 8.10 -6.07
CA VAL A 231 1.23 8.63 -7.43
C VAL A 231 2.54 9.40 -7.62
N GLY A 232 3.24 9.17 -8.73
CA GLY A 232 4.50 9.88 -8.97
C GLY A 232 4.31 11.32 -9.43
N ASP A 233 5.26 12.20 -9.09
CA ASP A 233 5.24 13.64 -9.43
C ASP A 233 4.98 13.92 -10.93
N ALA A 234 5.36 13.00 -11.81
CA ALA A 234 5.16 13.12 -13.26
C ALA A 234 3.69 13.02 -13.70
N CYS A 235 2.88 12.31 -12.92
CA CYS A 235 1.47 12.06 -13.20
C CYS A 235 0.53 12.53 -12.09
N ASP A 236 1.08 13.19 -11.07
CA ASP A 236 0.35 13.76 -9.95
C ASP A 236 -0.16 15.19 -10.25
N ASN A 237 -1.48 15.37 -10.17
CA ASN A 237 -2.13 16.67 -10.34
C ASN A 237 -2.11 17.55 -9.07
N CYS A 238 -1.55 17.06 -7.96
CA CYS A 238 -1.30 17.79 -6.71
C CYS A 238 0.01 17.38 -6.01
N ILE A 239 1.15 17.51 -6.69
CA ILE A 239 2.52 17.15 -6.25
C ILE A 239 2.86 17.32 -4.74
N ASP A 240 2.34 18.34 -4.07
CA ASP A 240 2.65 18.66 -2.67
C ASP A 240 1.54 18.23 -1.67
N THR A 241 0.42 17.67 -2.13
CA THR A 241 -0.79 17.43 -1.33
C THR A 241 -1.42 16.06 -1.63
N PRO A 242 -1.38 15.11 -0.67
CA PRO A 242 -1.77 13.72 -0.93
C PRO A 242 -3.20 13.57 -1.46
N ASN A 243 -3.33 13.04 -2.67
CA ASN A 243 -4.60 12.80 -3.34
C ASN A 243 -4.57 11.55 -4.26
N PRO A 244 -4.51 10.32 -3.68
CA PRO A 244 -4.30 9.09 -4.46
C PRO A 244 -5.40 8.78 -5.49
N GLU A 245 -6.56 9.44 -5.39
CA GLU A 245 -7.69 9.29 -6.31
C GLU A 245 -7.57 10.20 -7.55
N GLN A 246 -6.65 11.19 -7.54
CA GLN A 246 -6.33 12.08 -8.65
C GLN A 246 -7.59 12.70 -9.29
N LEU A 247 -8.53 13.14 -8.45
CA LEU A 247 -9.80 13.72 -8.90
C LEU A 247 -9.57 15.14 -9.45
N ASP A 248 -10.05 15.38 -10.67
CA ASP A 248 -9.98 16.65 -11.38
C ASP A 248 -11.35 16.86 -12.09
N PRO A 249 -12.36 17.40 -11.38
CA PRO A 249 -13.73 17.47 -11.90
C PRO A 249 -13.89 18.42 -13.10
N ASP A 250 -13.14 19.52 -13.12
CA ASP A 250 -13.24 20.57 -14.13
C ASP A 250 -12.23 20.42 -15.29
N HIS A 251 -11.29 19.48 -15.15
CA HIS A 251 -10.29 19.08 -16.14
C HIS A 251 -9.30 20.20 -16.48
N ASP A 252 -8.93 21.01 -15.50
CA ASP A 252 -7.94 22.07 -15.66
C ASP A 252 -6.50 21.61 -15.38
N GLY A 253 -6.35 20.38 -14.88
CA GLY A 253 -5.08 19.73 -14.59
C GLY A 253 -4.57 19.92 -13.17
N LEU A 254 -5.30 20.61 -12.29
CA LEU A 254 -5.11 20.56 -10.85
C LEU A 254 -6.10 19.59 -10.22
N GLY A 255 -5.65 18.87 -9.19
CA GLY A 255 -6.54 18.03 -8.42
C GLY A 255 -7.35 18.84 -7.43
N ASN A 256 -8.57 18.40 -7.12
CA ASN A 256 -9.44 19.05 -6.13
C ASN A 256 -8.84 19.17 -4.72
N ALA A 257 -7.74 18.46 -4.42
CA ALA A 257 -7.03 18.58 -3.16
C ALA A 257 -6.17 19.86 -3.06
N CYS A 258 -5.78 20.42 -4.20
CA CYS A 258 -4.90 21.57 -4.33
C CYS A 258 -5.47 22.67 -5.26
N ASP A 259 -6.74 22.53 -5.63
CA ASP A 259 -7.51 23.49 -6.41
C ASP A 259 -8.42 24.31 -5.47
N ASN A 260 -8.39 25.64 -5.57
CA ASN A 260 -9.26 26.54 -4.82
C ASN A 260 -10.62 26.79 -5.51
N CYS A 261 -10.87 26.14 -6.65
CA CYS A 261 -12.11 26.17 -7.41
C CYS A 261 -12.45 24.81 -8.07
N ASP A 262 -12.69 23.75 -7.28
CA ASP A 262 -12.97 22.35 -7.71
C ASP A 262 -13.83 22.12 -8.98
N ASP A 263 -14.75 23.04 -9.30
CA ASP A 263 -15.73 22.93 -10.38
C ASP A 263 -15.51 23.99 -11.50
N VAL A 264 -14.48 24.84 -11.41
CA VAL A 264 -14.25 25.99 -12.32
C VAL A 264 -12.77 26.15 -12.67
N ALA A 265 -12.44 25.77 -13.91
CA ALA A 265 -11.07 25.79 -14.42
C ALA A 265 -10.36 27.15 -14.24
N ASN A 266 -9.30 27.15 -13.45
CA ASN A 266 -8.50 28.31 -13.06
C ASN A 266 -7.00 27.95 -12.86
N ASN A 267 -6.51 27.00 -13.65
CA ASN A 267 -5.08 26.70 -13.82
C ASN A 267 -4.50 27.30 -15.13
N SER A 268 -4.66 28.61 -15.34
CA SER A 268 -4.23 29.29 -16.57
C SER A 268 -3.21 30.41 -16.33
N ASP A 269 -2.44 30.79 -17.36
CA ASP A 269 -1.52 31.95 -17.27
C ASP A 269 -2.20 33.26 -16.82
N THR A 270 -3.50 33.39 -17.06
CA THR A 270 -4.30 34.59 -16.74
C THR A 270 -5.01 34.50 -15.40
N ASP A 271 -5.09 33.31 -14.84
CA ASP A 271 -5.73 33.01 -13.57
C ASP A 271 -5.10 31.72 -13.06
N PRO A 272 -3.99 31.80 -12.30
CA PRO A 272 -3.27 30.66 -11.77
C PRO A 272 -3.65 30.49 -10.30
N GLN A 273 -4.89 30.05 -10.04
CA GLN A 273 -5.41 29.87 -8.68
C GLN A 273 -5.41 31.19 -7.89
N THR A 274 -5.85 32.28 -8.52
CA THR A 274 -5.89 33.59 -7.87
C THR A 274 -6.89 33.57 -6.71
N ASP A 275 -6.48 34.05 -5.54
CA ASP A 275 -7.32 34.22 -4.36
C ASP A 275 -6.93 35.58 -3.74
N THR A 276 -7.71 36.61 -4.09
CA THR A 276 -7.37 38.01 -3.83
C THR A 276 -7.50 38.37 -2.35
N ASP A 277 -8.44 37.77 -1.63
CA ASP A 277 -8.69 38.06 -0.21
C ASP A 277 -8.17 36.97 0.75
N SER A 278 -7.64 35.88 0.21
CA SER A 278 -7.02 34.76 0.93
C SER A 278 -7.99 34.00 1.83
N ASP A 279 -9.24 33.85 1.41
CA ASP A 279 -10.27 33.11 2.14
C ASP A 279 -10.31 31.60 1.86
N GLY A 280 -9.58 31.15 0.82
CA GLY A 280 -9.48 29.77 0.38
C GLY A 280 -10.37 29.40 -0.80
N VAL A 281 -11.19 30.32 -1.30
CA VAL A 281 -11.97 30.19 -2.53
C VAL A 281 -11.32 31.06 -3.61
N GLY A 282 -11.07 30.51 -4.80
CA GLY A 282 -10.44 31.28 -5.86
C GLY A 282 -11.36 32.33 -6.48
N ASP A 283 -10.80 33.44 -6.95
CA ASP A 283 -11.52 34.56 -7.60
C ASP A 283 -12.44 34.10 -8.75
N ALA A 284 -12.13 32.96 -9.39
CA ALA A 284 -12.91 32.37 -10.47
C ALA A 284 -14.28 31.82 -10.02
N CYS A 285 -14.36 31.36 -8.77
CA CYS A 285 -15.54 30.75 -8.17
C CYS A 285 -16.03 31.49 -6.91
N ASP A 286 -15.33 32.55 -6.49
CA ASP A 286 -15.69 33.40 -5.37
C ASP A 286 -16.80 34.41 -5.76
N ASN A 287 -17.90 34.40 -5.02
CA ASN A 287 -19.00 35.36 -5.17
C ASN A 287 -18.76 36.70 -4.46
N CYS A 288 -17.63 36.86 -3.75
CA CYS A 288 -17.11 38.11 -3.18
C CYS A 288 -15.57 38.24 -3.28
N PRO A 289 -14.95 38.35 -4.48
CA PRO A 289 -13.49 38.28 -4.69
C PRO A 289 -12.58 39.26 -3.92
N GLU A 290 -13.15 40.28 -3.25
CA GLU A 290 -12.39 41.25 -2.46
C GLU A 290 -12.70 41.17 -0.95
N VAL A 291 -13.62 40.30 -0.53
CA VAL A 291 -14.18 40.26 0.84
C VAL A 291 -14.38 38.82 1.32
N SER A 292 -13.48 38.40 2.22
CA SER A 292 -13.40 37.04 2.73
C SER A 292 -14.75 36.48 3.19
N ASN A 293 -15.19 35.42 2.54
CA ASN A 293 -16.41 34.68 2.82
C ASN A 293 -16.28 33.18 2.45
N PRO A 294 -15.49 32.40 3.22
CA PRO A 294 -15.21 30.99 2.87
C PRO A 294 -16.45 30.07 2.78
N ASP A 295 -17.60 30.50 3.31
CA ASP A 295 -18.87 29.78 3.24
C ASP A 295 -19.70 30.10 1.98
N GLN A 296 -19.25 31.07 1.17
CA GLN A 296 -19.84 31.47 -0.11
C GLN A 296 -21.35 31.71 -0.02
N GLY A 297 -21.80 32.27 1.11
CA GLY A 297 -23.21 32.51 1.39
C GLY A 297 -23.84 33.45 0.34
N ASP A 298 -24.90 32.99 -0.30
CA ASP A 298 -25.72 33.75 -1.24
C ASP A 298 -27.20 33.38 -1.00
N GLN A 299 -27.89 34.20 -0.20
CA GLN A 299 -29.24 33.87 0.26
C GLN A 299 -30.29 33.98 -0.86
N ASP A 300 -30.10 34.87 -1.83
CA ASP A 300 -31.07 35.15 -2.90
C ASP A 300 -30.70 34.52 -4.25
N ASN A 301 -29.54 33.87 -4.33
CA ASN A 301 -29.01 33.12 -5.47
C ASN A 301 -28.85 34.00 -6.72
N ASP A 302 -28.42 35.24 -6.56
CA ASP A 302 -28.17 36.16 -7.67
C ASP A 302 -26.72 36.11 -8.19
N GLY A 303 -25.85 35.39 -7.50
CA GLY A 303 -24.44 35.21 -7.84
C GLY A 303 -23.49 36.22 -7.20
N GLN A 304 -24.00 37.19 -6.42
CA GLN A 304 -23.22 38.05 -5.54
C GLN A 304 -23.34 37.53 -4.10
N GLY A 305 -22.23 37.39 -3.38
CA GLY A 305 -22.27 36.90 -2.01
C GLY A 305 -22.89 37.90 -1.03
N ASP A 306 -23.48 37.38 0.04
CA ASP A 306 -24.12 38.16 1.11
C ASP A 306 -23.14 39.15 1.77
N ARG A 307 -21.83 38.86 1.73
CA ARG A 307 -20.77 39.65 2.38
C ARG A 307 -20.37 40.92 1.64
N CYS A 308 -20.52 40.94 0.33
CA CYS A 308 -20.16 42.05 -0.55
C CYS A 308 -21.37 42.68 -1.24
N THR A 309 -22.57 42.31 -0.79
CA THR A 309 -23.82 42.92 -1.23
C THR A 309 -24.14 44.15 -0.36
N ASP A 310 -24.53 45.25 -1.00
CA ASP A 310 -25.12 46.44 -0.38
C ASP A 310 -26.65 46.28 -0.44
N ARG A 311 -27.24 45.72 0.61
CA ARG A 311 -28.64 45.27 0.59
C ARG A 311 -29.63 46.44 0.58
N ASP A 312 -29.31 47.56 1.21
CA ASP A 312 -30.21 48.69 1.34
C ASP A 312 -29.88 49.89 0.43
N GLY A 313 -28.75 49.83 -0.27
CA GLY A 313 -28.36 50.75 -1.34
C GLY A 313 -27.73 52.04 -0.84
N ASP A 314 -27.17 52.05 0.37
CA ASP A 314 -26.54 53.23 0.96
C ASP A 314 -25.03 53.36 0.65
N GLY A 315 -24.46 52.36 -0.02
CA GLY A 315 -23.08 52.30 -0.48
C GLY A 315 -22.13 51.57 0.46
N PHE A 316 -22.64 50.94 1.53
CA PHE A 316 -21.85 50.15 2.48
C PHE A 316 -22.27 48.67 2.44
N THR A 317 -21.27 47.79 2.50
CA THR A 317 -21.47 46.34 2.52
C THR A 317 -21.56 45.83 3.96
N GLN A 318 -22.10 44.62 4.13
CA GLN A 318 -22.34 44.00 5.43
C GLN A 318 -21.12 43.91 6.38
N ASP A 319 -19.89 43.94 5.85
CA ASP A 319 -18.66 43.90 6.63
C ASP A 319 -18.36 45.22 7.36
N VAL A 320 -18.88 46.34 6.86
CA VAL A 320 -18.69 47.68 7.42
C VAL A 320 -19.99 48.31 7.92
N ASP A 321 -21.14 47.81 7.51
CA ASP A 321 -22.46 48.27 7.94
C ASP A 321 -22.96 47.52 9.19
N CYS A 322 -23.38 48.28 10.20
CA CYS A 322 -23.96 47.76 11.42
C CYS A 322 -25.46 47.42 11.33
N ASN A 323 -26.15 47.83 10.25
CA ASN A 323 -27.53 47.40 9.95
C ASN A 323 -27.88 47.44 8.45
N ASP A 324 -27.49 46.37 7.77
CA ASP A 324 -27.70 46.03 6.34
C ASP A 324 -29.18 45.98 5.86
N ASP A 325 -30.15 46.34 6.70
CA ASP A 325 -31.57 46.45 6.35
C ASP A 325 -32.11 47.90 6.49
N ASP A 326 -31.30 48.90 6.88
CA ASP A 326 -31.71 50.30 7.08
C ASP A 326 -30.67 51.30 6.54
N PRO A 327 -30.96 51.97 5.39
CA PRO A 327 -29.99 52.81 4.66
C PRO A 327 -29.66 54.15 5.35
N ASN A 328 -30.08 54.31 6.61
CA ASN A 328 -29.76 55.45 7.46
C ASN A 328 -28.77 55.11 8.58
N VAL A 329 -28.39 53.83 8.71
CA VAL A 329 -27.46 53.33 9.72
C VAL A 329 -26.24 52.82 8.98
N ASN A 330 -25.15 53.60 8.93
CA ASN A 330 -23.94 53.26 8.18
C ASN A 330 -22.74 54.12 8.62
N PRO A 331 -21.49 53.76 8.29
CA PRO A 331 -20.28 54.47 8.74
C PRO A 331 -20.23 55.99 8.54
N ASP A 332 -20.95 56.54 7.55
CA ASP A 332 -20.98 57.98 7.25
C ASP A 332 -22.21 58.72 7.83
N ALA A 333 -23.10 58.00 8.53
CA ALA A 333 -24.31 58.57 9.12
C ALA A 333 -24.00 59.50 10.32
N ASP A 334 -24.95 60.40 10.61
CA ASP A 334 -24.93 61.16 11.86
C ASP A 334 -25.67 60.38 12.94
N ASP A 335 -25.00 60.10 14.07
CA ASP A 335 -25.64 59.54 15.26
C ASP A 335 -26.91 60.31 15.67
N ALA A 336 -28.06 59.64 15.64
CA ALA A 336 -29.31 60.24 16.05
C ALA A 336 -29.36 60.41 17.58
N PRO A 337 -30.02 61.48 18.08
CA PRO A 337 -30.26 61.66 19.51
C PRO A 337 -31.23 60.59 20.05
N GLY A 338 -30.68 59.44 20.44
CA GLY A 338 -31.41 58.27 20.91
C GLY A 338 -30.54 57.23 21.61
N GLY A 339 -29.22 57.30 21.46
CA GLY A 339 -28.26 56.39 22.07
C GLY A 339 -27.98 55.13 21.27
N SER A 340 -28.53 55.03 20.05
CA SER A 340 -28.04 54.12 19.02
C SER A 340 -26.74 54.68 18.44
N ASP A 341 -25.86 53.77 18.03
CA ASP A 341 -24.66 54.01 17.24
C ASP A 341 -25.09 53.81 15.79
N ASP A 342 -25.48 54.91 15.14
CA ASP A 342 -26.01 54.85 13.76
C ASP A 342 -24.87 54.98 12.74
N ASN A 343 -23.68 55.41 13.19
CA ASN A 343 -22.51 55.60 12.35
C ASN A 343 -21.45 54.48 12.46
N CYS A 344 -21.81 53.38 13.12
CA CYS A 344 -21.01 52.17 13.29
C CYS A 344 -19.57 52.43 13.84
N ASP A 345 -19.35 53.53 14.58
CA ASP A 345 -18.02 53.92 15.08
C ASP A 345 -17.71 53.35 16.48
N GLY A 346 -18.69 52.65 17.06
CA GLY A 346 -18.61 52.05 18.40
C GLY A 346 -18.89 53.05 19.53
N SER A 347 -19.26 54.30 19.21
CA SER A 347 -19.57 55.35 20.18
C SER A 347 -21.07 55.68 20.13
N PRO A 348 -21.78 55.70 21.27
CA PRO A 348 -23.13 56.22 21.29
C PRO A 348 -23.10 57.75 21.16
N CYS A 349 -24.06 58.30 20.40
CA CYS A 349 -24.32 59.73 20.23
C CYS A 349 -23.94 60.55 21.47
N SER A 350 -22.92 61.41 21.35
CA SER A 350 -22.51 62.27 22.45
C SER A 350 -23.63 63.28 22.75
N VAL A 351 -24.37 63.04 23.84
CA VAL A 351 -25.43 63.93 24.32
C VAL A 351 -24.81 65.24 24.79
N LEU A 352 -24.48 66.14 23.87
CA LEU A 352 -24.14 67.51 24.24
C LEU A 352 -25.42 68.17 24.78
N PRO A 353 -25.44 68.65 26.03
CA PRO A 353 -26.61 69.30 26.57
C PRO A 353 -26.81 70.64 25.85
N ARG A 354 -27.84 70.74 25.00
CA ARG A 354 -28.38 72.03 24.56
C ARG A 354 -28.94 72.78 25.78
N MET A 355 -28.40 73.95 26.08
CA MET A 355 -29.17 75.01 26.74
C MET A 355 -29.57 76.07 25.71
N PRO A 356 -30.88 76.35 25.52
CA PRO A 356 -31.35 77.40 24.64
C PRO A 356 -31.59 78.72 25.39
N GLY A 357 -31.12 79.82 24.78
CA GLY A 357 -31.81 81.12 24.77
C GLY A 357 -31.53 82.13 25.88
N ILE A 358 -31.06 83.32 25.49
CA ILE A 358 -31.66 84.65 25.76
C ILE A 358 -31.07 85.65 24.72
N PRO A 359 -31.85 86.60 24.15
CA PRO A 359 -31.67 87.17 22.80
C PRO A 359 -31.04 88.60 22.80
N PRO A 360 -30.84 89.25 21.63
CA PRO A 360 -29.96 90.42 21.46
C PRO A 360 -30.70 91.77 21.45
N ALA A 361 -30.03 92.83 21.94
CA ALA A 361 -30.28 94.26 21.67
C ALA A 361 -29.26 95.06 22.52
N LEU A 362 -28.64 96.18 22.14
CA LEU A 362 -28.63 97.05 20.97
C LEU A 362 -27.47 98.04 21.24
N SER A 363 -26.77 98.45 20.18
CA SER A 363 -25.89 99.62 20.03
C SER A 363 -25.59 100.53 21.24
N LEU A 364 -24.30 100.84 21.46
CA LEU A 364 -23.78 102.20 21.19
C LEU A 364 -22.25 102.28 21.37
N LEU A 365 -21.62 102.92 20.38
CA LEU A 365 -20.31 103.58 20.43
C LEU A 365 -20.03 104.27 21.77
N PHE A 366 -18.80 104.15 22.28
CA PHE A 366 -17.97 105.32 22.60
C PHE A 366 -16.49 104.92 22.73
N MET A 367 -15.64 105.54 21.90
CA MET A 367 -14.20 105.60 22.10
C MET A 367 -13.85 106.53 23.26
N ALA A 368 -12.89 106.12 24.09
CA ALA A 368 -11.80 106.91 24.69
C ALA A 368 -10.98 105.91 25.54
N GLY A 369 -9.68 105.72 25.41
CA GLY A 369 -8.63 106.68 25.10
C GLY A 369 -7.87 107.01 26.39
N LEU A 370 -6.56 106.67 26.39
CA LEU A 370 -5.50 107.05 27.35
C LEU A 370 -5.47 106.24 28.66
N SER A 371 -4.34 105.74 29.15
CA SER A 371 -2.92 106.09 28.91
C SER A 371 -2.03 104.85 29.05
#